data_AF-A0A1I7XRW3-F1
#
_entry.id   AF-A0A1I7XRW3-F1
#
_cell.length_a   1.000
_cell.length_b   1.000
_cell.length_c   1.000
_cell.angle_alpha   90.00
_cell.angle_beta   90.00
_cell.angle_gamma   90.00
#
_symmetry.space_group_name_H-M   'P 1'
#
loop_
_entity.id
_entity.type
_entity.pdbx_description
1 polymer ?
#
loop_
_entity_poly.entity_id
_entity_poly.type
_entity_poly.pdbx_seq_one_letter_code
_entity_poly.pdbx_strand_id
1 'polypeptide(L)'
;MSKSVNIARVGSGLVKSVAPVVSSNSDQARRSVLEIYKELQRLTPKFWWDYGLSDMPLGVFRAVLKQQFLKNSHLTDVRVIDRLVGETKQHIYSIRYAFYNPDHVRNYLFRENVEAKPKDFLSKFLTGTD
;
A
#
# COMPACT_ATOMS: atom_id res chain seq x y z
N MET A 1 -0.68 -33.83 2.67
CA MET A 1 -0.01 -33.38 1.44
C MET A 1 1.35 -32.79 1.83
N SER A 2 2.41 -33.56 1.63
CA SER A 2 3.79 -33.19 2.00
C SER A 2 4.28 -32.06 1.10
N LYS A 3 4.65 -30.90 1.68
CA LYS A 3 5.26 -29.81 0.93
C LYS A 3 6.77 -30.03 0.90
N SER A 4 7.27 -30.47 -0.24
CA SER A 4 8.70 -30.59 -0.53
C SER A 4 9.38 -29.22 -0.44
N VAL A 5 10.35 -29.09 0.46
CA VAL A 5 11.22 -27.91 0.56
C VAL A 5 12.36 -28.09 -0.44
N ASN A 6 12.36 -27.30 -1.52
CA ASN A 6 13.45 -27.29 -2.49
C ASN A 6 14.65 -26.52 -1.93
N ILE A 7 15.64 -27.24 -1.40
CA ILE A 7 16.88 -26.65 -0.89
C ILE A 7 17.79 -26.33 -2.09
N ALA A 8 17.98 -25.03 -2.39
CA ALA A 8 18.94 -24.58 -3.38
C ALA A 8 20.31 -24.36 -2.72
N ARG A 9 21.32 -25.14 -3.13
CA ARG A 9 22.69 -25.04 -2.64
C ARG A 9 23.45 -24.00 -3.44
N VAL A 10 23.34 -22.73 -3.05
CA VAL A 10 24.25 -21.67 -3.52
C VAL A 10 25.30 -21.47 -2.42
N GLY A 11 26.58 -21.42 -2.82
CA GLY A 11 27.72 -21.44 -1.89
C GLY A 11 27.62 -20.43 -0.75
N SER A 12 28.04 -20.86 0.44
CA SER A 12 28.21 -20.09 1.69
C SER A 12 27.01 -19.92 2.64
N GLY A 13 25.91 -20.67 2.49
CA GLY A 13 24.92 -20.76 3.56
C GLY A 13 23.67 -21.55 3.19
N LEU A 14 23.09 -22.26 4.14
CA LEU A 14 21.83 -22.98 3.95
C LEU A 14 20.67 -21.96 3.93
N VAL A 15 20.38 -21.37 2.78
CA VAL A 15 19.27 -20.41 2.65
C VAL A 15 17.97 -21.21 2.57
N LYS A 16 17.04 -20.95 3.49
CA LYS A 16 15.68 -21.50 3.42
C LYS A 16 14.99 -20.95 2.17
N SER A 17 14.80 -21.80 1.17
CA SER A 17 14.03 -21.46 -0.03
C SER A 17 12.54 -21.43 0.33
N VAL A 18 11.87 -20.32 0.04
CA VAL A 18 10.43 -20.16 0.25
C VAL A 18 9.76 -19.94 -1.10
N ALA A 19 8.62 -20.61 -1.30
CA ALA A 19 7.85 -20.46 -2.53
C ALA A 19 7.44 -18.98 -2.74
N PRO A 20 7.65 -18.41 -3.94
CA PRO A 20 7.16 -17.08 -4.26
C PRO A 20 5.63 -17.07 -4.33
N VAL A 21 5.03 -15.89 -4.13
CA VAL A 21 3.57 -15.73 -4.23
C VAL A 21 3.16 -15.51 -5.68
N VAL A 22 3.72 -14.49 -6.34
CA VAL A 22 3.53 -14.22 -7.77
C VAL A 22 4.88 -13.97 -8.43
N SER A 23 5.65 -13.02 -7.90
CA SER A 23 6.92 -12.58 -8.47
C SER A 23 8.07 -13.47 -7.99
N SER A 24 8.91 -13.92 -8.92
CA SER A 24 10.11 -14.70 -8.57
C SER A 24 11.35 -13.83 -8.31
N ASN A 25 11.32 -12.56 -8.71
CA ASN A 25 12.40 -11.60 -8.51
C ASN A 25 11.87 -10.18 -8.23
N SER A 26 12.77 -9.28 -7.79
CA SER A 26 12.45 -7.89 -7.45
C SER A 26 12.00 -7.07 -8.65
N ASP A 27 12.53 -7.33 -9.85
CA ASP A 27 12.16 -6.61 -11.07
C ASP A 27 10.71 -6.88 -11.49
N GLN A 28 10.25 -8.14 -11.40
CA GLN A 28 8.87 -8.52 -11.64
C GLN A 28 7.94 -7.84 -10.64
N ALA A 29 8.30 -7.86 -9.35
CA ALA A 29 7.54 -7.19 -8.30
C ALA A 29 7.43 -5.68 -8.57
N ARG A 30 8.53 -5.04 -8.97
CA ARG A 30 8.56 -3.62 -9.33
C ARG A 30 7.66 -3.31 -10.53
N ARG A 31 7.65 -4.16 -11.57
CA ARG A 31 6.76 -4.00 -12.72
C ARG A 31 5.29 -4.09 -12.29
N SER A 32 4.95 -5.08 -11.46
CA SER A 32 3.60 -5.28 -10.93
C SER A 32 3.11 -4.06 -10.10
N VAL A 33 3.97 -3.50 -9.25
CA VAL A 33 3.69 -2.26 -8.51
C VAL A 33 3.42 -1.09 -9.47
N LEU A 34 4.25 -0.90 -10.50
CA LEU A 34 4.09 0.19 -11.46
C LEU A 34 2.82 0.04 -12.31
N GLU A 35 2.44 -1.19 -12.67
CA GLU A 35 1.20 -1.49 -13.39
C GLU A 35 -0.03 -1.08 -12.57
N ILE A 36 -0.11 -1.53 -11.32
CA ILE A 36 -1.20 -1.15 -10.40
C ILE A 36 -1.21 0.35 -10.16
N TYR A 37 -0.04 0.97 -9.94
CA TYR A 37 0.05 2.41 -9.72
C TYR A 37 -0.54 3.17 -10.92
N LYS A 38 -0.18 2.78 -12.15
CA LYS A 38 -0.74 3.39 -13.36
C LYS A 38 -2.24 3.14 -13.48
N GLU A 39 -2.72 1.95 -13.13
CA GLU A 39 -4.15 1.65 -13.12
C GLU A 39 -4.93 2.54 -12.15
N LEU A 40 -4.47 2.65 -10.89
CA LEU A 40 -5.07 3.51 -9.90
C LEU A 40 -5.07 4.97 -10.36
N GLN A 41 -3.94 5.45 -10.92
CA GLN A 41 -3.83 6.80 -11.44
C GLN A 41 -4.78 7.06 -12.63
N ARG A 42 -5.09 6.06 -13.47
CA ARG A 42 -6.12 6.19 -14.51
C ARG A 42 -7.52 6.24 -13.92
N LEU A 43 -7.81 5.47 -12.87
CA LEU A 43 -9.09 5.48 -12.17
C LEU A 43 -9.32 6.77 -11.36
N THR A 44 -8.24 7.44 -10.94
CA THR A 44 -8.26 8.54 -9.98
C THR A 44 -9.25 9.67 -10.30
N PRO A 45 -9.40 10.17 -11.54
CA PRO A 45 -10.36 11.25 -11.82
C PRO A 45 -11.82 10.85 -11.54
N LYS A 46 -12.21 9.64 -11.95
CA LYS A 46 -13.54 9.09 -11.68
C LYS A 46 -13.73 8.87 -10.18
N PHE A 47 -12.74 8.26 -9.54
CA PHE A 47 -12.72 8.04 -8.09
C PHE A 47 -12.89 9.35 -7.29
N TRP A 48 -12.13 10.39 -7.66
CA TRP A 48 -12.19 11.72 -7.05
C TRP A 48 -13.58 12.35 -7.14
N TRP A 49 -14.23 12.22 -8.30
CA TRP A 49 -15.58 12.74 -8.52
C TRP A 49 -16.65 11.92 -7.78
N ASP A 50 -16.64 10.60 -7.96
CA ASP A 50 -17.66 9.69 -7.40
C ASP A 50 -17.69 9.70 -5.87
N TYR A 51 -16.54 9.93 -5.22
CA TYR A 51 -16.39 9.96 -3.77
C TYR A 51 -16.45 11.37 -3.20
N GLY A 52 -16.78 12.39 -4.02
CA GLY A 52 -17.00 13.76 -3.55
C GLY A 52 -15.75 14.42 -2.94
N LEU A 53 -14.54 14.07 -3.40
CA LEU A 53 -13.28 14.59 -2.87
C LEU A 53 -12.85 15.92 -3.52
N SER A 54 -13.84 16.67 -4.02
CA SER A 54 -13.65 17.90 -4.80
C SER A 54 -13.20 19.10 -3.97
N ASP A 55 -13.22 18.97 -2.64
CA ASP A 55 -12.63 19.93 -1.71
C ASP A 55 -11.11 20.07 -1.89
N MET A 56 -10.45 19.08 -2.50
CA MET A 56 -9.07 19.21 -2.93
C MET A 56 -8.88 19.16 -4.45
N PRO A 57 -7.88 19.88 -5.00
CA PRO A 57 -7.52 19.77 -6.40
C PRO A 57 -7.08 18.34 -6.76
N LEU A 58 -7.50 17.84 -7.92
CA LEU A 58 -7.17 16.50 -8.42
C LEU A 58 -5.65 16.21 -8.43
N GLY A 59 -4.83 17.21 -8.71
CA GLY A 59 -3.37 17.08 -8.68
C GLY A 59 -2.84 16.75 -7.28
N VAL A 60 -3.39 17.39 -6.24
CA VAL A 60 -3.07 17.11 -4.83
C VAL A 60 -3.52 15.70 -4.47
N PHE A 61 -4.72 15.30 -4.90
CA PHE A 61 -5.24 13.96 -4.64
C PHE A 61 -4.35 12.86 -5.25
N ARG A 62 -3.91 13.03 -6.49
CA ARG A 62 -2.94 12.12 -7.13
C ARG A 62 -1.63 12.02 -6.36
N ALA A 63 -1.16 13.14 -5.81
CA ALA A 63 0.05 13.17 -4.99
C ALA A 63 -0.12 12.42 -3.66
N VAL A 64 -1.28 12.53 -3.01
CA VAL A 64 -1.62 11.77 -1.80
C VAL A 64 -1.63 10.27 -2.09
N LEU A 65 -2.25 9.83 -3.18
CA LEU A 65 -2.21 8.42 -3.59
C LEU A 65 -0.77 7.97 -3.85
N LYS A 66 0.05 8.77 -4.52
CA LYS A 66 1.49 8.49 -4.71
C LYS A 66 2.23 8.38 -3.38
N GLN A 67 1.93 9.23 -2.40
CA GLN A 67 2.54 9.17 -1.07
C GLN A 67 2.27 7.83 -0.38
N GLN A 68 1.06 7.25 -0.53
CA GLN A 68 0.75 5.93 0.04
C GLN A 68 1.65 4.81 -0.54
N PHE A 69 1.97 4.86 -1.83
CA PHE A 69 2.93 3.94 -2.43
C PHE A 69 4.35 4.16 -1.89
N LEU A 70 4.75 5.42 -1.76
CA LEU A 70 6.09 5.78 -1.27
C LEU A 70 6.31 5.41 0.21
N LYS A 71 5.27 5.38 1.05
CA LYS A 71 5.39 4.93 2.46
C LYS A 71 6.02 3.53 2.58
N ASN A 72 5.77 2.67 1.59
CA ASN A 72 6.24 1.29 1.57
C ASN A 72 7.53 1.10 0.73
N SER A 73 8.22 2.18 0.34
CA SER A 73 9.40 2.09 -0.53
C SER A 73 10.62 1.40 0.11
N HIS A 74 10.62 1.28 1.45
CA HIS A 74 11.68 0.64 2.22
C HIS A 74 11.59 -0.90 2.21
N LEU A 75 10.51 -1.47 1.68
CA LEU A 75 10.30 -2.91 1.64
C LEU A 75 11.18 -3.56 0.57
N THR A 76 11.86 -4.63 0.95
CA THR A 76 12.76 -5.41 0.07
C THR A 76 12.24 -6.82 -0.22
N ASP A 77 11.45 -7.40 0.67
CA ASP A 77 10.89 -8.75 0.49
C ASP A 77 9.78 -8.74 -0.56
N VAL A 78 10.05 -9.45 -1.66
CA VAL A 78 9.16 -9.60 -2.81
C VAL A 78 7.77 -10.12 -2.43
N ARG A 79 7.67 -11.02 -1.45
CA ARG A 79 6.38 -11.64 -1.07
C ARG A 79 5.47 -10.64 -0.36
N VAL A 80 6.07 -9.75 0.42
CA VAL A 80 5.34 -8.66 1.09
C VAL A 80 4.86 -7.65 0.05
N ILE A 81 5.72 -7.33 -0.92
CA ILE A 81 5.36 -6.44 -2.04
C ILE A 81 4.20 -7.03 -2.84
N ASP A 82 4.27 -8.32 -3.22
CA ASP A 82 3.21 -9.01 -3.96
C ASP A 82 1.88 -9.02 -3.19
N ARG A 83 1.94 -9.20 -1.86
CA ARG A 83 0.75 -9.12 -1.01
C ARG A 83 0.12 -7.71 -1.06
N LEU A 84 0.92 -6.65 -0.89
CA LEU A 84 0.43 -5.27 -0.94
C LEU A 84 -0.12 -4.89 -2.31
N VAL A 85 0.50 -5.41 -3.38
CA VAL A 85 -0.01 -5.34 -4.76
C VAL A 85 -1.40 -5.99 -4.83
N GLY A 86 -1.57 -7.20 -4.29
CA GLY A 86 -2.87 -7.89 -4.22
C GLY A 86 -3.93 -7.11 -3.43
N GLU A 87 -3.58 -6.57 -2.26
CA GLU A 87 -4.45 -5.72 -1.45
C GLU A 87 -4.87 -4.46 -2.21
N THR A 88 -3.95 -3.84 -2.96
CA THR A 88 -4.25 -2.66 -3.78
C THR A 88 -5.22 -2.98 -4.93
N LYS A 89 -5.08 -4.15 -5.57
CA LYS A 89 -6.06 -4.61 -6.58
C LYS A 89 -7.46 -4.73 -5.98
N GLN A 90 -7.55 -5.26 -4.76
CA GLN A 90 -8.82 -5.37 -4.05
C GLN A 90 -9.41 -3.99 -3.74
N HIS A 91 -8.59 -3.02 -3.29
CA HIS A 91 -9.06 -1.65 -3.08
C HIS A 91 -9.57 -1.01 -4.38
N ILE A 92 -8.84 -1.16 -5.49
CA ILE A 92 -9.27 -0.66 -6.81
C ILE A 92 -10.62 -1.27 -7.21
N TYR A 93 -10.79 -2.57 -7.00
CA TYR A 93 -12.05 -3.27 -7.25
C TYR A 93 -13.18 -2.71 -6.38
N SER A 94 -12.99 -2.62 -5.06
CA SER A 94 -13.97 -2.04 -4.14
C SER A 94 -14.36 -0.60 -4.50
N ILE A 95 -13.40 0.22 -4.93
CA ILE A 95 -13.67 1.59 -5.37
C ILE A 95 -14.51 1.59 -6.65
N ARG A 96 -14.13 0.77 -7.64
CA ARG A 96 -14.78 0.69 -8.95
C ARG A 96 -16.25 0.28 -8.85
N TYR A 97 -16.55 -0.65 -7.95
CA TYR A 97 -17.90 -1.19 -7.73
C TYR A 97 -18.65 -0.51 -6.57
N ALA A 98 -18.11 0.59 -6.03
CA ALA A 98 -18.71 1.34 -4.93
C ALA A 98 -19.02 0.49 -3.67
N PHE A 99 -18.18 -0.51 -3.38
CA PHE A 99 -18.26 -1.28 -2.14
C PHE A 99 -17.72 -0.51 -0.93
N TYR A 100 -16.99 0.59 -1.15
CA TYR A 100 -16.62 1.52 -0.10
C TYR A 100 -17.53 2.75 -0.08
N ASN A 101 -17.85 3.21 1.12
CA ASN A 101 -18.48 4.50 1.34
C ASN A 101 -17.43 5.64 1.18
N PRO A 102 -17.79 6.80 0.57
CA PRO A 102 -17.05 8.07 0.65
C PRO A 102 -16.32 8.32 1.97
N ASP A 103 -17.01 8.24 3.10
CA ASP A 103 -16.42 8.53 4.41
C ASP A 103 -15.33 7.53 4.79
N HIS A 104 -15.50 6.26 4.43
CA HIS A 104 -14.51 5.22 4.69
C HIS A 104 -13.20 5.52 3.96
N VAL A 105 -13.31 5.88 2.68
CA VAL A 105 -12.14 6.23 1.86
C VAL A 105 -11.44 7.47 2.39
N ARG A 106 -12.22 8.52 2.70
CA ARG A 106 -11.68 9.77 3.20
C ARG A 106 -10.91 9.57 4.51
N ASN A 107 -11.51 8.84 5.45
CA ASN A 107 -10.87 8.49 6.71
C ASN A 107 -9.61 7.63 6.50
N TYR A 108 -9.63 6.68 5.56
CA TYR A 108 -8.48 5.83 5.27
C TYR A 108 -7.28 6.62 4.73
N LEU A 109 -7.51 7.55 3.80
CA LEU A 109 -6.44 8.31 3.15
C LEU A 109 -5.89 9.45 4.00
N PHE A 110 -6.77 10.17 4.71
CA PHE A 110 -6.42 11.43 5.36
C PHE A 110 -6.41 11.38 6.88
N ARG A 111 -7.23 10.51 7.49
CA ARG A 111 -7.42 10.43 8.95
C ARG A 111 -7.69 11.79 9.61
N GLU A 112 -8.54 12.62 8.98
CA GLU A 112 -8.78 14.02 9.38
C GLU A 112 -9.30 14.17 10.82
N ASN A 113 -10.01 13.16 11.34
CA ASN A 113 -10.60 13.18 12.68
C ASN A 113 -9.66 12.66 13.78
N VAL A 114 -8.38 12.44 13.48
CA VAL A 114 -7.41 11.92 14.44
C VAL A 114 -6.34 12.98 14.68
N GLU A 115 -6.37 13.59 15.86
CA GLU A 115 -5.31 14.48 16.34
C GLU A 115 -3.95 13.77 16.24
N ALA A 116 -2.98 14.45 15.64
CA ALA A 116 -1.66 13.88 15.44
C ALA A 116 -1.05 13.55 16.81
N LYS A 117 -0.66 12.28 17.01
CA LYS A 117 -0.02 11.88 18.26
C LYS A 117 1.21 12.77 18.53
N PRO A 118 1.36 13.28 19.76
CA PRO A 118 2.51 14.08 20.11
C PRO A 118 3.79 13.28 19.87
N LYS A 119 4.72 13.86 19.11
CA LYS A 119 6.00 13.23 18.78
C LYS A 119 7.12 13.69 19.71
N ASP A 120 7.03 14.94 20.15
CA ASP A 120 8.01 15.53 21.05
C ASP A 120 7.78 15.07 22.49
N PHE A 121 8.88 14.98 23.24
CA PHE A 121 8.87 14.58 24.64
C PHE A 121 7.97 15.51 25.47
N LEU A 122 8.10 16.83 25.31
CA LEU A 122 7.33 17.78 26.11
C LEU A 122 5.83 17.66 25.83
N SER A 123 5.45 17.53 24.55
CA SER A 123 4.05 17.34 24.18
C SER A 123 3.48 16.04 24.74
N LYS A 124 4.21 14.93 24.66
CA LYS A 124 3.83 13.63 25.25
C LYS A 124 3.66 13.70 26.77
N PHE A 125 4.62 14.34 27.43
CA PHE A 125 4.61 14.57 28.87
C PHE A 125 3.36 15.36 29.29
N LEU A 126 3.04 16.45 28.59
CA LEU A 126 1.86 17.28 28.87
C LEU A 126 0.54 16.56 28.61
N THR A 127 0.48 15.64 27.64
CA THR A 127 -0.72 14.86 27.33
C THR A 127 -0.85 13.59 28.15
N GLY A 128 0.13 13.25 29.00
CA GLY A 128 0.12 12.04 29.82
C GLY A 128 0.13 10.74 28.99
N THR A 129 0.61 10.78 27.75
CA THR A 129 0.70 9.63 26.85
C THR A 129 2.17 9.32 26.58
N ASP A 130 2.67 8.23 27.15
CA ASP A 130 4.04 7.72 26.96
C ASP A 130 4.25 7.16 25.52
#